data_AF-A0A975MZI3-F1
#
_entry.id   AF-A0A975MZI3-F1
#
_cell.length_a   1.000
_cell.length_b   1.000
_cell.length_c   1.000
_cell.angle_alpha   90.00
_cell.angle_beta   90.00
_cell.angle_gamma   90.00
#
_symmetry.space_group_name_H-M   'P 1'
#
loop_
_entity.id
_entity.type
_entity.pdbx_description
1 polymer ?
#
loop_
_entity_poly.entity_id
_entity_poly.type
_entity_poly.pdbx_seq_one_letter_code
_entity_poly.pdbx_strand_id
1 'polypeptide(L)'
;MTTGRIDPHHQRSLRDGVADVAPGTLSALTVTGGVAVPPAPGGRVSFGRNRLEVDVCVGEDDLRISRVHGLLTRDRGRWWLSNTGRSPIRLSDTVLLHRDGEPLPLADGYTALFLRGTRDREHLLELHVSDGDTRLAVPRPNHPTAPPKRWRLSPTEHLVLAVLGQRYLAYDPQPLPLSRQQVAAELGAYQPSSLWTAKRVEHIVSRVRQRLSDAGVHGLRREEVGEPVGLTLTVNLIRELVLSTTLVPMDLEWLQLPTPLP
;
A
#
# COMPACT_ATOMS: atom_id res chain seq x y z
N MET A 1 12.62 -24.85 21.27
CA MET A 1 13.09 -23.65 20.52
C MET A 1 12.36 -22.46 21.10
N THR A 2 13.08 -21.45 21.56
CA THR A 2 12.57 -20.47 22.52
C THR A 2 12.13 -19.20 21.79
N THR A 3 10.89 -18.75 22.03
CA THR A 3 10.45 -17.40 21.66
C THR A 3 11.38 -16.38 22.30
N GLY A 4 11.97 -15.49 21.49
CA GLY A 4 12.83 -14.42 21.97
C GLY A 4 12.02 -13.17 22.31
N ARG A 5 12.46 -12.38 23.30
CA ARG A 5 11.95 -11.02 23.50
C ARG A 5 12.79 -10.04 22.68
N ILE A 6 12.11 -9.08 22.06
CA ILE A 6 12.74 -7.94 21.39
C ILE A 6 12.61 -6.73 22.32
N ASP A 7 13.74 -6.11 22.63
CA ASP A 7 13.79 -4.89 23.43
C ASP A 7 13.70 -3.66 22.51
N PRO A 8 12.65 -2.83 22.64
CA PRO A 8 12.45 -1.65 21.80
C PRO A 8 13.55 -0.59 21.95
N HIS A 9 14.33 -0.61 23.05
CA HIS A 9 15.46 0.31 23.22
C HIS A 9 16.65 -0.04 22.32
N HIS A 10 16.82 -1.33 22.00
CA HIS A 10 17.87 -1.84 21.13
C HIS A 10 17.40 -1.96 19.66
N GLN A 11 16.13 -2.29 19.45
CA GLN A 11 15.52 -2.35 18.13
C GLN A 11 14.32 -1.40 18.06
N ARG A 12 14.53 -0.22 17.50
CA ARG A 12 13.53 0.86 17.48
C ARG A 12 12.44 0.68 16.42
N SER A 13 12.69 -0.13 15.40
CA SER A 13 11.75 -0.43 14.32
C SER A 13 12.13 -1.75 13.62
N LEU A 14 11.16 -2.39 12.97
CA LEU A 14 11.35 -3.57 12.13
C LEU A 14 11.38 -3.24 10.63
N ARG A 15 11.32 -1.95 10.25
CA ARG A 15 11.26 -1.50 8.85
C ARG A 15 12.44 -1.93 8.00
N ASP A 16 13.63 -1.93 8.60
CA ASP A 16 14.86 -2.30 7.90
C ASP A 16 15.10 -3.82 7.87
N GLY A 17 14.21 -4.58 8.51
CA GLY A 17 14.32 -6.03 8.69
C GLY A 17 14.97 -6.44 10.01
N VAL A 18 15.16 -7.75 10.16
CA VAL A 18 15.86 -8.35 11.31
C VAL A 18 16.97 -9.23 10.77
N ALA A 19 18.22 -8.96 11.17
CA ALA A 19 19.39 -9.71 10.72
C ALA A 19 19.45 -11.11 11.37
N ASP A 20 20.10 -12.04 10.67
CA ASP A 20 20.50 -13.35 11.19
C ASP A 20 19.36 -14.22 11.73
N VAL A 21 18.15 -14.09 11.15
CA VAL A 21 16.99 -14.89 11.53
C VAL A 21 16.59 -15.87 10.43
N ALA A 22 16.10 -17.04 10.83
CA ALA A 22 15.67 -18.06 9.90
C ALA A 22 14.49 -17.56 9.02
N PRO A 23 14.44 -17.93 7.72
CA PRO A 23 13.31 -17.61 6.85
C PRO A 23 11.97 -18.04 7.46
N GLY A 24 10.97 -17.17 7.34
CA GLY A 24 9.65 -17.26 7.94
C GLY A 24 9.60 -16.93 9.44
N THR A 25 10.68 -16.49 10.08
CA THR A 25 10.61 -15.98 11.46
C THR A 25 9.74 -14.73 11.50
N LEU A 26 8.78 -14.72 12.41
CA LEU A 26 7.93 -13.55 12.69
C LEU A 26 8.55 -12.74 13.83
N SER A 27 8.88 -11.50 13.55
CA SER A 27 9.19 -10.50 14.56
C SER A 27 8.02 -9.55 14.70
N ALA A 28 7.60 -9.28 15.93
CA ALA A 28 6.51 -8.36 16.26
C ALA A 28 6.99 -7.37 17.31
N LEU A 29 6.80 -6.07 17.08
CA LEU A 29 7.33 -5.00 17.92
C LEU A 29 6.30 -3.89 18.13
N THR A 30 6.17 -3.46 19.37
CA THR A 30 5.47 -2.22 19.73
C THR A 30 6.32 -1.41 20.71
N VAL A 31 5.83 -0.23 21.10
CA VAL A 31 6.52 0.72 21.98
C VAL A 31 6.85 0.15 23.37
N THR A 32 6.09 -0.84 23.83
CA THR A 32 6.24 -1.47 25.16
C THR A 32 7.10 -2.73 25.14
N GLY A 33 7.44 -3.26 23.96
CA GLY A 33 8.10 -4.56 23.83
C GLY A 33 7.80 -5.26 22.51
N GLY A 34 8.57 -6.31 22.24
CA GLY A 34 8.32 -7.19 21.11
C GLY A 34 8.71 -8.64 21.38
N VAL A 35 8.40 -9.50 20.40
CA VAL A 35 8.75 -10.92 20.40
C VAL A 35 9.26 -11.33 19.02
N ALA A 36 10.14 -12.33 19.00
CA ALA A 36 10.56 -13.03 17.80
C ALA A 36 10.18 -14.51 17.93
N VAL A 37 9.41 -15.01 16.97
CA VAL A 37 8.93 -16.40 16.94
C VAL A 37 9.49 -17.13 15.72
N PRO A 38 10.31 -18.18 15.94
CA PRO A 38 10.92 -18.94 14.85
C PRO A 38 9.87 -19.65 13.99
N PRO A 39 10.23 -20.12 12.78
CA PRO A 39 9.33 -20.66 11.77
C PRO A 39 8.74 -22.05 12.08
N ALA A 40 8.24 -22.28 13.30
CA ALA A 40 7.73 -23.58 13.74
C ALA A 40 6.27 -23.83 13.30
N PRO A 41 5.91 -25.05 12.86
CA PRO A 41 4.52 -25.41 12.56
C PRO A 41 3.60 -25.12 13.75
N GLY A 42 2.44 -24.51 13.48
CA GLY A 42 1.48 -24.13 14.52
C GLY A 42 1.95 -22.98 15.42
N GLY A 43 2.98 -22.22 15.01
CA GLY A 43 3.42 -21.01 15.68
C GLY A 43 2.27 -20.02 15.86
N ARG A 44 2.22 -19.38 17.04
CA ARG A 44 1.15 -18.45 17.42
C ARG A 44 1.74 -17.23 18.13
N VAL A 45 1.23 -16.06 17.80
CA VAL A 45 1.52 -14.80 18.52
C VAL A 45 0.21 -14.04 18.71
N SER A 46 -0.12 -13.78 19.96
CA SER A 46 -1.28 -12.99 20.36
C SER A 46 -0.87 -11.58 20.74
N PHE A 47 -1.73 -10.61 20.47
CA PHE A 47 -1.51 -9.23 20.88
C PHE A 47 -2.80 -8.56 21.36
N GLY A 48 -2.66 -7.58 22.26
CA GLY A 48 -3.77 -6.87 22.87
C GLY A 48 -3.35 -6.16 24.15
N ARG A 49 -4.29 -5.54 24.86
CA ARG A 49 -3.91 -4.69 26.01
C ARG A 49 -3.57 -5.46 27.28
N ASN A 50 -3.97 -6.72 27.43
CA ASN A 50 -3.73 -7.46 28.66
C ASN A 50 -2.38 -8.18 28.60
N ARG A 51 -1.34 -7.56 29.16
CA ARG A 51 0.04 -8.09 29.21
C ARG A 51 0.15 -9.54 29.72
N LEU A 52 -0.76 -9.98 30.59
CA LEU A 52 -0.74 -11.34 31.14
C LEU A 52 -1.41 -12.39 30.24
N GLU A 53 -2.24 -11.96 29.28
CA GLU A 53 -2.98 -12.85 28.36
C GLU A 53 -2.37 -12.87 26.95
N VAL A 54 -1.38 -12.02 26.65
CA VAL A 54 -0.85 -11.85 25.28
C VAL A 54 0.67 -11.91 25.20
N ASP A 55 1.18 -12.29 24.03
CA ASP A 55 2.61 -12.30 23.74
C ASP A 55 3.15 -10.88 23.51
N VAL A 56 2.35 -10.01 22.88
CA VAL A 56 2.71 -8.60 22.61
C VAL A 56 1.65 -7.65 23.18
N CYS A 57 2.02 -6.90 24.21
CA CYS A 57 1.10 -5.99 24.89
C CYS A 57 0.99 -4.65 24.15
N VAL A 58 -0.17 -4.36 23.57
CA VAL A 58 -0.45 -3.15 22.80
C VAL A 58 -1.51 -2.31 23.51
N GLY A 59 -1.22 -1.05 23.80
CA GLY A 59 -2.18 -0.12 24.42
C GLY A 59 -2.71 -0.60 25.78
N GLU A 60 -1.82 -0.97 26.69
CA GLU A 60 -2.14 -1.54 28.02
C GLU A 60 -3.19 -0.74 28.81
N ASP A 61 -3.12 0.58 28.71
CA ASP A 61 -3.99 1.55 29.38
C ASP A 61 -5.25 1.92 28.57
N ASP A 62 -5.39 1.42 27.33
CA ASP A 62 -6.42 1.86 26.40
C ASP A 62 -7.59 0.87 26.29
N LEU A 63 -8.73 1.23 26.89
CA LEU A 63 -9.92 0.38 26.95
C LEU A 63 -10.58 0.11 25.59
N ARG A 64 -10.25 0.85 24.52
CA ARG A 64 -10.68 0.52 23.16
C ARG A 64 -9.91 -0.66 22.57
N ILE A 65 -8.73 -0.95 23.09
CA ILE A 65 -7.99 -2.14 22.71
C ILE A 65 -8.54 -3.33 23.50
N SER A 66 -8.94 -4.39 22.80
CA SER A 66 -9.39 -5.63 23.44
C SER A 66 -8.24 -6.30 24.21
N ARG A 67 -8.56 -7.05 25.26
CA ARG A 67 -7.57 -7.77 26.08
C ARG A 67 -6.67 -8.66 25.23
N VAL A 68 -7.30 -9.45 24.35
CA VAL A 68 -6.70 -10.12 23.20
C VAL A 68 -7.37 -9.54 21.95
N HIS A 69 -6.63 -8.78 21.17
CA HIS A 69 -7.13 -8.02 20.02
C HIS A 69 -6.91 -8.75 18.70
N GLY A 70 -5.80 -9.47 18.57
CA GLY A 70 -5.57 -10.27 17.38
C GLY A 70 -4.62 -11.42 17.62
N LEU A 71 -4.57 -12.27 16.60
CA LEU A 71 -3.80 -13.50 16.61
C LEU A 71 -3.09 -13.65 15.27
N LEU A 72 -1.81 -13.97 15.34
CA LEU A 72 -0.99 -14.41 14.23
C LEU A 72 -0.82 -15.93 14.35
N THR A 73 -1.16 -16.67 13.29
CA THR A 73 -0.97 -18.12 13.24
C THR A 73 -0.11 -18.49 12.05
N ARG A 74 0.79 -19.45 12.24
CA ARG A 74 1.54 -20.03 11.12
C ARG A 74 0.86 -21.30 10.64
N ASP A 75 0.32 -21.25 9.43
CA ASP A 75 -0.29 -22.38 8.74
C ASP A 75 0.30 -22.53 7.33
N ARG A 76 0.58 -23.77 6.92
CA ARG A 76 1.15 -24.12 5.60
C ARG A 76 2.35 -23.25 5.19
N GLY A 77 3.21 -22.92 6.16
CA GLY A 77 4.43 -22.14 5.93
C GLY A 77 4.23 -20.62 5.85
N ARG A 78 3.02 -20.10 6.02
CA ARG A 78 2.70 -18.67 5.99
C ARG A 78 2.12 -18.19 7.31
N TRP A 79 2.36 -16.93 7.65
CA TRP A 79 1.71 -16.26 8.77
C TRP A 79 0.37 -15.66 8.34
N TRP A 80 -0.65 -15.83 9.18
CA TRP A 80 -2.00 -15.35 8.95
C TRP A 80 -2.41 -14.47 10.12
N LEU A 81 -2.98 -13.30 9.82
CA LEU A 81 -3.47 -12.34 10.79
C LEU A 81 -4.99 -12.46 10.93
N SER A 82 -5.46 -12.67 12.15
CA SER A 82 -6.88 -12.64 12.52
C SER A 82 -7.17 -11.52 13.52
N ASN A 83 -8.35 -10.92 13.41
CA ASN A 83 -8.88 -9.99 14.40
C ASN A 83 -9.85 -10.71 15.35
N THR A 84 -9.51 -10.74 16.63
CA THR A 84 -10.37 -11.29 17.71
C THR A 84 -10.99 -10.19 18.57
N GLY A 85 -10.54 -8.96 18.41
CA GLY A 85 -10.96 -7.79 19.16
C GLY A 85 -12.25 -7.17 18.62
N ARG A 86 -12.78 -6.19 19.36
CA ARG A 86 -14.02 -5.50 18.99
C ARG A 86 -13.84 -4.45 17.89
N SER A 87 -12.66 -3.85 17.79
CA SER A 87 -12.36 -2.81 16.81
C SER A 87 -11.56 -3.38 15.64
N PRO A 88 -11.68 -2.82 14.43
CA PRO A 88 -10.92 -3.29 13.28
C PRO A 88 -9.42 -3.01 13.44
N ILE A 89 -8.60 -3.87 12.84
CA ILE A 89 -7.15 -3.65 12.67
C ILE A 89 -6.94 -3.03 11.30
N ARG A 90 -6.22 -1.92 11.22
CA ARG A 90 -5.90 -1.24 9.96
C ARG A 90 -4.49 -1.62 9.50
N LEU A 91 -4.36 -2.11 8.27
CA LEU A 91 -3.07 -2.47 7.66
C LEU A 91 -2.57 -1.38 6.70
N SER A 92 -3.51 -0.71 6.05
CA SER A 92 -3.33 0.45 5.19
C SER A 92 -4.61 1.28 5.24
N ASP A 93 -4.62 2.45 4.61
CA ASP A 93 -5.80 3.32 4.59
C ASP A 93 -7.04 2.68 3.93
N THR A 94 -6.84 1.61 3.15
CA THR A 94 -7.91 0.89 2.45
C THR A 94 -8.21 -0.49 3.01
N VAL A 95 -7.38 -1.03 3.91
CA VAL A 95 -7.54 -2.41 4.43
C VAL A 95 -7.82 -2.39 5.93
N LEU A 96 -9.07 -2.71 6.27
CA LEU A 96 -9.55 -2.90 7.64
C LEU A 96 -9.91 -4.37 7.85
N LEU A 97 -9.18 -5.05 8.73
CA LEU A 97 -9.51 -6.40 9.15
C LEU A 97 -10.50 -6.31 10.32
N HIS A 98 -11.75 -6.62 10.04
CA HIS A 98 -12.83 -6.67 11.04
C HIS A 98 -12.78 -7.95 11.86
N ARG A 99 -13.40 -7.91 13.03
CA ARG A 99 -13.63 -9.09 13.86
C ARG A 99 -14.36 -10.16 13.05
N ASP A 100 -13.91 -11.41 13.19
CA ASP A 100 -14.49 -12.58 12.51
C ASP A 100 -14.42 -12.51 10.97
N GLY A 101 -13.67 -11.55 10.41
CA GLY A 101 -13.33 -11.51 9.00
C GLY A 101 -12.32 -12.60 8.63
N GLU A 102 -12.25 -12.89 7.33
CA GLU A 102 -11.27 -13.85 6.79
C GLU A 102 -9.84 -13.47 7.20
N PRO A 103 -9.05 -14.40 7.76
CA PRO A 103 -7.67 -14.14 8.11
C PRO A 103 -6.85 -13.66 6.91
N LEU A 104 -6.03 -12.63 7.13
CA LEU A 104 -5.19 -12.07 6.06
C LEU A 104 -3.83 -12.76 6.02
N PRO A 105 -3.39 -13.27 4.86
CA PRO A 105 -2.03 -13.77 4.71
C PRO A 105 -1.04 -12.62 4.80
N LEU A 106 0.02 -12.79 5.59
CA LEU A 106 1.16 -11.90 5.60
C LEU A 106 2.17 -12.34 4.53
N ALA A 107 2.64 -11.36 3.75
CA ALA A 107 3.79 -11.53 2.88
C ALA A 107 5.09 -11.46 3.69
N ASP A 108 6.19 -11.92 3.10
CA ASP A 108 7.51 -11.67 3.64
C ASP A 108 7.80 -10.15 3.62
N GLY A 109 8.60 -9.70 4.58
CA GLY A 109 8.93 -8.29 4.80
C GLY A 109 8.07 -7.60 5.86
N TYR A 110 8.06 -6.28 5.80
CA TYR A 110 7.46 -5.40 6.81
C TYR A 110 5.95 -5.20 6.62
N THR A 111 5.19 -5.27 7.71
CA THR A 111 3.77 -4.90 7.76
C THR A 111 3.51 -4.08 9.02
N ALA A 112 2.88 -2.90 8.87
CA ALA A 112 2.44 -2.08 10.00
C ALA A 112 0.95 -2.33 10.29
N LEU A 113 0.62 -2.59 11.55
CA LEU A 113 -0.76 -2.69 12.03
C LEU A 113 -1.08 -1.48 12.92
N PHE A 114 -2.20 -0.83 12.64
CA PHE A 114 -2.70 0.30 13.41
C PHE A 114 -3.99 -0.10 14.12
N LEU A 115 -3.98 0.02 15.44
CA LEU A 115 -5.17 -0.18 16.27
C LEU A 115 -5.68 1.16 16.77
N ARG A 116 -6.93 1.49 16.44
CA ARG A 116 -7.54 2.75 16.88
C ARG A 116 -7.92 2.69 18.36
N GLY A 117 -7.24 3.52 19.13
CA GLY A 117 -7.42 3.70 20.55
C GLY A 117 -8.42 4.82 20.92
N THR A 118 -8.35 5.22 22.18
CA THR A 118 -9.16 6.28 22.77
C THR A 118 -8.62 7.67 22.38
N ARG A 119 -9.52 8.65 22.18
CA ARG A 119 -9.19 10.03 21.72
C ARG A 119 -8.34 10.07 20.44
N ASP A 120 -8.66 9.20 19.48
CA ASP A 120 -7.97 9.09 18.19
C ASP A 120 -6.47 8.79 18.28
N ARG A 121 -5.99 8.32 19.43
CA ARG A 121 -4.67 7.69 19.54
C ARG A 121 -4.65 6.44 18.68
N GLU A 122 -3.58 6.24 17.91
CA GLU A 122 -3.31 4.98 17.23
C GLU A 122 -2.17 4.24 17.91
N HIS A 123 -2.34 2.94 18.10
CA HIS A 123 -1.28 2.06 18.60
C HIS A 123 -0.69 1.28 17.42
N LEU A 124 0.61 1.43 17.23
CA LEU A 124 1.36 0.75 16.18
C LEU A 124 1.88 -0.60 16.70
N LEU A 125 1.65 -1.64 15.90
CA LEU A 125 2.31 -2.93 16.00
C LEU A 125 3.03 -3.18 14.66
N GLU A 126 4.35 -3.20 14.70
CA GLU A 126 5.20 -3.53 13.57
C GLU A 126 5.37 -5.03 13.49
N LEU A 127 5.20 -5.60 12.30
CA LEU A 127 5.45 -7.00 12.01
C LEU A 127 6.52 -7.10 10.93
N HIS A 128 7.38 -8.10 11.03
CA HIS A 128 8.32 -8.48 9.98
C HIS A 128 8.39 -9.99 9.85
N VAL A 129 8.08 -10.51 8.66
CA VAL A 129 8.27 -11.92 8.32
C VAL A 129 9.57 -12.03 7.51
N SER A 130 10.54 -12.75 8.05
CA SER A 130 11.87 -12.84 7.41
C SER A 130 11.79 -13.65 6.12
N ASP A 131 12.29 -13.14 5.00
CA ASP A 131 12.35 -13.87 3.71
C ASP A 131 13.56 -14.81 3.62
N GLY A 132 14.51 -14.70 4.57
CA GLY A 132 15.76 -15.46 4.55
C GLY A 132 16.91 -14.73 3.89
N ASP A 133 16.70 -13.53 3.36
CA ASP A 133 17.80 -12.66 2.96
C ASP A 133 18.47 -12.13 4.23
N THR A 134 19.65 -12.67 4.50
CA THR A 134 20.46 -12.31 5.67
C THR A 134 21.12 -10.94 5.53
N ARG A 135 20.98 -10.29 4.38
CA ARG A 135 21.53 -8.97 4.15
C ARG A 135 20.46 -7.92 4.41
N LEU A 136 20.46 -7.37 5.63
CA LEU A 136 19.92 -6.02 5.82
C LEU A 136 20.52 -5.13 4.72
N ALA A 137 19.66 -4.38 4.03
CA ALA A 137 20.11 -3.49 2.98
C ALA A 137 21.17 -2.55 3.57
N VAL A 138 22.43 -2.70 3.15
CA VAL A 138 23.53 -1.86 3.66
C VAL A 138 23.19 -0.42 3.28
N PRO A 139 23.08 0.53 4.24
CA PRO A 139 22.80 1.92 3.91
C PRO A 139 23.85 2.43 2.93
N ARG A 140 23.40 2.94 1.77
CA ARG A 140 24.29 3.51 0.74
C ARG A 140 24.06 5.01 0.59
N PRO A 141 24.39 5.83 1.61
CA PRO A 141 24.03 7.26 1.62
C PRO A 141 24.66 8.05 0.46
N ASN A 142 25.81 7.59 -0.04
CA ASN A 142 26.54 8.24 -1.13
C ASN A 142 26.22 7.65 -2.52
N HIS A 143 25.34 6.64 -2.58
CA HIS A 143 24.96 6.05 -3.86
C HIS A 143 23.96 6.96 -4.55
N PRO A 144 24.09 7.22 -5.87
CA PRO A 144 23.08 7.95 -6.61
C PRO A 144 21.70 7.35 -6.40
N THR A 145 20.71 8.22 -6.14
CA THR A 145 19.31 7.83 -6.06
C THR A 145 18.92 7.13 -7.36
N ALA A 146 18.50 5.88 -7.28
CA ALA A 146 18.02 5.16 -8.45
C ALA A 146 16.80 5.91 -9.03
N PRO A 147 16.81 6.30 -10.32
CA PRO A 147 15.66 6.96 -10.89
C PRO A 147 14.48 5.98 -10.94
N PRO A 148 13.25 6.44 -10.65
CA PRO A 148 12.07 5.60 -10.80
C PRO A 148 11.89 5.18 -12.26
N LYS A 149 11.34 3.98 -12.48
CA LYS A 149 11.05 3.46 -13.82
C LYS A 149 9.89 4.25 -14.43
N ARG A 150 10.20 5.25 -15.25
CA ARG A 150 9.18 6.04 -15.98
C ARG A 150 8.69 5.33 -17.24
N TRP A 151 7.40 5.42 -17.51
CA TRP A 151 6.78 4.90 -18.73
C TRP A 151 6.85 5.93 -19.85
N ARG A 152 7.17 5.49 -21.06
CA ARG A 152 7.14 6.39 -22.23
C ARG A 152 5.69 6.63 -22.66
N LEU A 153 5.29 7.90 -22.66
CA LEU A 153 4.01 8.38 -23.18
C LEU A 153 4.28 9.36 -24.32
N SER A 154 3.46 9.31 -25.37
CA SER A 154 3.40 10.41 -26.35
C SER A 154 2.81 11.67 -25.70
N PRO A 155 3.05 12.88 -26.24
CA PRO A 155 2.48 14.12 -25.69
C PRO A 155 0.95 14.07 -25.53
N THR A 156 0.26 13.46 -26.50
CA THR A 156 -1.20 13.28 -26.45
C THR A 156 -1.64 12.28 -25.37
N GLU A 157 -0.94 11.15 -25.23
CA GLU A 157 -1.22 10.19 -24.16
C GLU A 157 -0.99 10.84 -22.78
N HIS A 158 0.11 11.57 -22.63
CA HIS A 158 0.47 12.28 -21.40
C HIS A 158 -0.61 13.27 -20.99
N LEU A 159 -1.02 14.14 -21.91
CA LEU A 159 -2.08 15.13 -21.68
C LEU A 159 -3.40 14.48 -21.25
N VAL A 160 -3.84 13.44 -21.97
CA VAL A 160 -5.09 12.73 -21.65
C VAL A 160 -5.03 12.09 -20.27
N LEU A 161 -3.90 11.48 -19.92
CA LEU A 161 -3.73 10.78 -18.64
C LEU A 161 -3.56 11.75 -17.47
N ALA A 162 -2.91 12.91 -17.68
CA ALA A 162 -2.83 13.98 -16.70
C ALA A 162 -4.23 14.53 -16.34
N VAL A 163 -5.08 14.82 -17.34
CA VAL A 163 -6.47 15.24 -17.11
C VAL A 163 -7.29 14.13 -16.46
N LEU A 164 -7.17 12.89 -16.94
CA LEU A 164 -7.88 11.73 -16.35
C LEU A 164 -7.54 11.53 -14.87
N GLY A 165 -6.27 11.70 -14.53
CA GLY A 165 -5.72 11.56 -13.18
C GLY A 165 -5.68 12.86 -12.37
N GLN A 166 -6.30 13.96 -12.81
CA GLN A 166 -6.03 15.28 -12.24
C GLN A 166 -6.27 15.38 -10.72
N ARG A 167 -7.25 14.65 -10.18
CA ARG A 167 -7.51 14.61 -8.73
C ARG A 167 -6.38 13.95 -7.93
N TYR A 168 -5.70 12.96 -8.51
CA TYR A 168 -4.49 12.37 -7.92
C TYR A 168 -3.34 13.37 -7.91
N LEU A 169 -3.18 14.12 -9.01
CA LEU A 169 -2.12 15.12 -9.16
C LEU A 169 -2.36 16.37 -8.32
N ALA A 170 -3.62 16.67 -7.98
CA ALA A 170 -4.04 17.78 -7.13
C ALA A 170 -4.10 17.43 -5.62
N TYR A 171 -3.64 16.23 -5.23
CA TYR A 171 -3.65 15.75 -3.84
C TYR A 171 -5.04 15.71 -3.19
N ASP A 172 -6.10 15.42 -3.97
CA ASP A 172 -7.41 15.15 -3.41
C ASP A 172 -7.30 13.97 -2.41
N PRO A 173 -7.81 14.08 -1.16
CA PRO A 173 -7.74 13.01 -0.17
C PRO A 173 -8.39 11.69 -0.60
N GLN A 174 -9.37 11.74 -1.50
CA GLN A 174 -10.07 10.56 -2.02
C GLN A 174 -10.18 10.62 -3.54
N PRO A 175 -9.04 10.53 -4.24
CA PRO A 175 -8.99 10.80 -5.67
C PRO A 175 -9.66 9.66 -6.43
N LEU A 176 -10.59 10.02 -7.31
CA LEU A 176 -11.13 9.15 -8.35
C LEU A 176 -10.79 9.71 -9.72
N PRO A 177 -10.47 8.87 -10.72
CA PRO A 177 -10.24 9.33 -12.08
C PRO A 177 -11.50 10.02 -12.62
N LEU A 178 -11.32 11.03 -13.47
CA LEU A 178 -12.44 11.64 -14.18
C LEU A 178 -13.12 10.64 -15.12
N SER A 179 -14.40 10.87 -15.42
CA SER A 179 -15.09 10.13 -16.47
C SER A 179 -14.55 10.50 -17.86
N ARG A 180 -14.69 9.62 -18.85
CA ARG A 180 -14.21 9.89 -20.23
C ARG A 180 -14.90 11.11 -20.85
N GLN A 181 -16.15 11.36 -20.48
CA GLN A 181 -16.89 12.55 -20.90
C GLN A 181 -16.31 13.81 -20.27
N GLN A 182 -16.00 13.78 -18.98
CA GLN A 182 -15.35 14.91 -18.29
C GLN A 182 -13.99 15.21 -18.90
N VAL A 183 -13.15 14.18 -19.11
CA VAL A 183 -11.85 14.34 -19.76
C VAL A 183 -11.98 14.96 -21.15
N ALA A 184 -12.92 14.49 -21.97
CA ALA A 184 -13.13 15.05 -23.31
C ALA A 184 -13.60 16.51 -23.28
N ALA A 185 -14.43 16.89 -22.29
CA ALA A 185 -14.89 18.26 -22.12
C ALA A 185 -13.75 19.19 -21.69
N GLU A 186 -12.95 18.79 -20.69
CA GLU A 186 -11.77 19.54 -20.22
C GLU A 186 -10.75 19.73 -21.36
N LEU A 187 -10.43 18.66 -22.08
CA LEU A 187 -9.54 18.72 -23.23
C LEU A 187 -10.11 19.56 -24.37
N GLY A 188 -11.42 19.54 -24.58
CA GLY A 188 -12.11 20.37 -25.56
C GLY A 188 -12.04 21.86 -25.24
N ALA A 189 -12.10 22.22 -23.95
CA ALA A 189 -11.90 23.60 -23.50
C ALA A 189 -10.44 24.06 -23.72
N TYR A 190 -9.47 23.18 -23.47
CA TYR A 190 -8.05 23.47 -23.63
C TYR A 190 -7.58 23.48 -25.10
N GLN A 191 -8.07 22.55 -25.92
CA GLN A 191 -7.76 22.42 -27.35
C GLN A 191 -9.05 22.35 -28.20
N PRO A 192 -9.73 23.48 -28.42
CA PRO A 192 -11.02 23.51 -29.13
C PRO A 192 -10.93 22.95 -30.56
N SER A 193 -9.78 23.11 -31.21
CA SER A 193 -9.53 22.62 -32.57
C SER A 193 -9.38 21.10 -32.68
N SER A 194 -9.16 20.39 -31.57
CA SER A 194 -8.77 18.97 -31.59
C SER A 194 -9.93 17.97 -31.55
N LEU A 195 -11.19 18.42 -31.59
CA LEU A 195 -12.41 17.56 -31.62
C LEU A 195 -12.35 16.37 -30.64
N TRP A 196 -12.14 16.69 -29.36
CA TRP A 196 -12.06 15.68 -28.30
C TRP A 196 -13.40 14.99 -28.05
N THR A 197 -13.40 13.66 -28.02
CA THR A 197 -14.58 12.84 -27.73
C THR A 197 -14.27 11.78 -26.68
N ALA A 198 -15.28 11.36 -25.91
CA ALA A 198 -15.13 10.30 -24.91
C ALA A 198 -14.58 8.99 -25.52
N LYS A 199 -14.95 8.66 -26.77
CA LYS A 199 -14.46 7.49 -27.50
C LYS A 199 -12.96 7.60 -27.82
N ARG A 200 -12.50 8.78 -28.22
CA ARG A 200 -11.07 9.03 -28.46
C ARG A 200 -10.25 8.88 -27.17
N VAL A 201 -10.75 9.44 -26.07
CA VAL A 201 -10.13 9.28 -24.74
C VAL A 201 -10.05 7.80 -24.36
N GLU A 202 -11.14 7.04 -24.50
CA GLU A 202 -11.18 5.61 -24.16
C GLU A 202 -10.17 4.79 -24.96
N HIS A 203 -10.03 5.05 -26.27
CA HIS A 203 -9.05 4.38 -27.11
C HIS A 203 -7.60 4.65 -26.67
N ILE A 204 -7.29 5.89 -26.30
CA ILE A 204 -5.95 6.28 -25.81
C ILE A 204 -5.65 5.57 -24.49
N VAL A 205 -6.57 5.64 -23.53
CA VAL A 205 -6.43 5.00 -22.21
C VAL A 205 -6.28 3.49 -22.35
N SER A 206 -7.10 2.86 -23.19
CA SER A 206 -7.04 1.41 -23.44
C SER A 206 -5.70 0.99 -24.06
N ARG A 207 -5.16 1.76 -25.00
CA ARG A 207 -3.86 1.49 -25.63
C ARG A 207 -2.71 1.57 -24.64
N VAL A 208 -2.69 2.59 -23.79
CA VAL A 208 -1.66 2.72 -22.75
C VAL A 208 -1.79 1.60 -21.73
N ARG A 209 -3.01 1.28 -21.28
CA ARG A 209 -3.26 0.17 -20.36
C ARG A 209 -2.72 -1.15 -20.91
N GLN A 210 -3.02 -1.46 -22.18
CA GLN A 210 -2.51 -2.66 -22.84
C GLN A 210 -0.98 -2.69 -22.86
N ARG A 211 -0.35 -1.58 -23.28
CA ARG A 211 1.11 -1.46 -23.36
C ARG A 211 1.81 -1.68 -22.00
N LEU A 212 1.26 -1.13 -20.93
CA LEU A 212 1.81 -1.31 -19.57
C LEU A 212 1.59 -2.73 -19.06
N SER A 213 0.42 -3.32 -19.33
CA SER A 213 0.13 -4.70 -18.97
C SER A 213 1.07 -5.68 -19.67
N ASP A 214 1.33 -5.49 -20.97
CA ASP A 214 2.28 -6.32 -21.73
C ASP A 214 3.73 -6.16 -21.25
N ALA A 215 4.04 -5.02 -20.63
CA ALA A 215 5.32 -4.77 -19.97
C ALA A 215 5.39 -5.28 -18.52
N GLY A 216 4.38 -6.02 -18.06
CA GLY A 216 4.37 -6.71 -16.77
C GLY A 216 3.70 -5.95 -15.62
N VAL A 217 2.97 -4.86 -15.88
CA VAL A 217 2.19 -4.19 -14.82
C VAL A 217 0.92 -4.98 -14.52
N HIS A 218 0.77 -5.39 -13.27
CA HIS A 218 -0.39 -6.15 -12.77
C HIS A 218 -1.60 -5.27 -12.46
N GLY A 219 -2.79 -5.88 -12.45
CA GLY A 219 -4.05 -5.21 -12.13
C GLY A 219 -4.56 -4.32 -13.26
N LEU A 220 -4.05 -4.51 -14.49
CA LEU A 220 -4.44 -3.78 -15.69
C LEU A 220 -5.26 -4.64 -16.67
N ARG A 221 -5.50 -5.92 -16.33
CA ARG A 221 -6.40 -6.81 -17.06
C ARG A 221 -7.63 -7.17 -16.25
N ARG A 222 -8.73 -7.50 -16.94
CA ARG A 222 -10.03 -7.77 -16.31
C ARG A 222 -9.97 -8.96 -15.35
N GLU A 223 -9.23 -9.99 -15.74
CA GLU A 223 -9.00 -11.21 -14.97
C GLU A 223 -8.19 -11.00 -13.68
N GLU A 224 -7.49 -9.87 -13.55
CA GLU A 224 -6.66 -9.56 -12.38
C GLU A 224 -7.40 -8.73 -11.33
N VAL A 225 -8.63 -8.29 -11.62
CA VAL A 225 -9.36 -7.34 -10.77
C VAL A 225 -10.78 -7.80 -10.45
N GLY A 226 -11.25 -7.44 -9.24
CA GLY A 226 -12.64 -7.59 -8.86
C GLY A 226 -13.56 -6.52 -9.47
N GLU A 227 -14.86 -6.72 -9.33
CA GLU A 227 -15.85 -5.70 -9.70
C GLU A 227 -15.77 -4.49 -8.75
N PRO A 228 -15.93 -3.23 -9.24
CA PRO A 228 -16.27 -2.85 -10.61
C PRO A 228 -15.05 -2.77 -11.54
N VAL A 229 -14.99 -3.66 -12.54
CA VAL A 229 -13.78 -3.85 -13.37
C VAL A 229 -13.27 -2.54 -14.01
N GLY A 230 -14.14 -1.81 -14.72
CA GLY A 230 -13.70 -0.66 -15.52
C GLY A 230 -13.09 0.49 -14.70
N LEU A 231 -13.65 0.75 -13.51
CA LEU A 231 -13.13 1.75 -12.60
C LEU A 231 -11.81 1.27 -11.98
N THR A 232 -11.76 0.03 -11.47
CA THR A 232 -10.56 -0.54 -10.86
C THR A 232 -9.37 -0.52 -11.81
N LEU A 233 -9.57 -0.89 -13.08
CA LEU A 233 -8.52 -0.83 -14.11
C LEU A 233 -8.00 0.60 -14.34
N THR A 234 -8.90 1.59 -14.31
CA THR A 234 -8.50 3.01 -14.49
C THR A 234 -7.73 3.52 -13.27
N VAL A 235 -8.19 3.17 -12.06
CA VAL A 235 -7.51 3.52 -10.81
C VAL A 235 -6.10 2.94 -10.76
N ASN A 236 -5.96 1.66 -11.10
CA ASN A 236 -4.65 0.98 -11.11
C ASN A 236 -3.70 1.62 -12.12
N LEU A 237 -4.19 1.96 -13.33
CA LEU A 237 -3.40 2.66 -14.34
C LEU A 237 -2.88 4.01 -13.82
N ILE A 238 -3.75 4.84 -13.25
CA ILE A 238 -3.34 6.16 -12.76
C ILE A 238 -2.38 6.03 -11.57
N ARG A 239 -2.64 5.11 -10.64
CA ARG A 239 -1.73 4.85 -9.51
C ARG A 239 -0.34 4.44 -9.98
N GLU A 240 -0.24 3.52 -10.94
CA GLU A 240 1.04 3.12 -11.52
C GLU A 240 1.79 4.32 -12.14
N LEU A 241 1.09 5.16 -12.91
CA LEU A 241 1.70 6.32 -13.56
C LEU A 241 2.17 7.39 -12.57
N VAL A 242 1.46 7.58 -11.45
CA VAL A 242 1.87 8.49 -10.37
C VAL A 242 3.04 7.90 -9.57
N LEU A 243 2.97 6.63 -9.17
CA LEU A 243 4.03 5.97 -8.38
C LEU A 243 5.35 5.87 -9.16
N SER A 244 5.28 5.68 -10.47
CA SER A 244 6.45 5.68 -11.36
C SER A 244 7.01 7.07 -11.66
N THR A 245 6.38 8.14 -11.17
CA THR A 245 6.65 9.54 -11.53
C THR A 245 6.55 9.81 -13.04
N THR A 246 5.77 8.99 -13.75
CA THR A 246 5.45 9.23 -15.17
C THR A 246 4.51 10.42 -15.29
N LEU A 247 3.54 10.52 -14.38
CA LEU A 247 2.73 11.71 -14.17
C LEU A 247 3.15 12.38 -12.86
N VAL A 248 3.25 13.70 -12.88
CA VAL A 248 3.63 14.54 -11.75
C VAL A 248 2.68 15.74 -11.62
N PRO A 249 2.54 16.35 -10.44
CA PRO A 249 1.65 17.50 -10.24
C PRO A 249 1.87 18.65 -11.24
N MET A 250 3.12 18.86 -11.65
CA MET A 250 3.50 19.90 -12.63
C MET A 250 2.85 19.70 -14.01
N ASP A 251 2.41 18.50 -14.34
CA ASP A 251 1.67 18.23 -15.58
C ASP A 251 0.31 18.96 -15.62
N LEU A 252 -0.24 19.32 -14.45
CA LEU A 252 -1.46 20.14 -14.39
C LEU A 252 -1.20 21.61 -14.72
N GLU A 253 0.01 22.12 -14.51
CA GLU A 253 0.35 23.52 -14.83
C GLU A 253 0.25 23.76 -16.33
N TRP A 254 0.55 22.75 -17.15
CA TRP A 254 0.43 22.84 -18.61
C TRP A 254 -1.02 23.02 -19.07
N LEU A 255 -2.00 22.57 -18.28
CA LEU A 255 -3.43 22.80 -18.55
C LEU A 255 -3.86 24.25 -18.24
N GLN A 256 -3.10 24.95 -17.41
CA GLN A 256 -3.39 26.33 -16.98
C GLN A 256 -2.68 27.38 -17.85
N LEU A 257 -1.66 26.98 -18.61
CA LEU A 257 -0.98 27.87 -19.54
C LEU A 257 -1.84 28.06 -20.80
N PRO A 258 -2.16 29.31 -21.20
CA PRO A 258 -2.77 29.55 -22.51
C PRO A 258 -1.80 29.03 -23.58
N THR A 259 -2.33 28.25 -24.53
CA THR A 259 -1.58 27.64 -25.62
C THR A 259 -0.62 28.67 -26.24
N PRO A 260 0.69 28.38 -26.41
CA PRO A 260 1.54 29.28 -27.16
C PRO A 260 0.94 29.44 -28.56
N LEU A 261 0.72 30.70 -28.95
CA LEU A 261 0.34 31.04 -30.31
C LEU A 261 1.41 30.49 -31.27
N PRO A 262 0.99 30.02 -32.47
CA PRO A 262 1.84 29.26 -33.40
C PRO A 262 3.12 29.99 -33.80
#